data_AF-A0A9X3I857-F1
#
_entry.id   AF-A0A9X3I857-F1
#
_cell.length_a   1.000
_cell.length_b   1.000
_cell.length_c   1.000
_cell.angle_alpha   90.00
_cell.angle_beta   90.00
_cell.angle_gamma   90.00
#
_symmetry.space_group_name_H-M   'P 1'
#
loop_
_entity.id
_entity.type
_entity.pdbx_description
1 polymer ?
#
loop_
_entity_poly.entity_id
_entity_poly.type
_entity_poly.pdbx_seq_one_letter_code
_entity_poly.pdbx_strand_id
1 'polypeptide(L)'
;MKLLFCLLVLCSIGVKAQTDLKFDKLLIDCEDKWVAVKAEDSIHYYFGFIYLDNSAGLTFNLEGTFRIDSLSRYIARKNKNMKLRLAPNKVVVAEIPASRLAELKVQAKPDWLSRFRTDDQNADRLFRWGSTYNRWGDAKKALKFLKQARSKDRNYPGLDREFFWAYNGQKQEVLANLYLGEALADVSEGRQTNCELYKSLVFKQTNSNELKQAEEMYYYAIKECIDETAKADMAFNIAFQYYKLMNKEKLKQWENEVTRWIVPNESYSEKVKKMSTALN
;
A
#
# COMPACT_ATOMS: atom_id res chain seq x y z
N MET A 1 -20.29 53.49 -36.43
CA MET A 1 -21.00 52.97 -35.24
C MET A 1 -21.54 51.54 -35.34
N LYS A 2 -21.56 50.88 -36.51
CA LYS A 2 -22.05 49.48 -36.63
C LYS A 2 -20.98 48.38 -36.41
N LEU A 3 -19.69 48.71 -36.53
CA LEU A 3 -18.59 47.74 -36.34
C LEU A 3 -18.15 47.58 -34.86
N LEU A 4 -18.49 48.53 -33.99
CA LEU A 4 -18.11 48.46 -32.56
C LEU A 4 -19.02 47.50 -31.77
N PHE A 5 -20.23 47.22 -32.26
CA PHE A 5 -21.20 46.35 -31.59
C PHE A 5 -20.95 44.87 -31.85
N CYS A 6 -20.28 44.52 -32.95
CA CYS A 6 -19.94 43.12 -33.27
C CYS A 6 -18.73 42.59 -32.47
N LEU A 7 -17.88 43.45 -31.91
CA LEU A 7 -16.71 43.02 -31.15
C LEU A 7 -17.03 42.63 -29.69
N LEU A 8 -18.16 43.09 -29.15
CA LEU A 8 -18.59 42.81 -27.76
C LEU A 8 -19.29 41.44 -27.61
N VAL A 9 -19.71 40.81 -28.70
CA VAL A 9 -20.45 39.52 -28.69
C VAL A 9 -19.50 38.31 -28.71
N LEU A 10 -18.21 38.52 -29.02
CA LEU A 10 -17.20 37.45 -29.12
C LEU A 10 -16.46 37.16 -27.80
N CYS A 11 -16.70 37.94 -26.73
CA CYS A 11 -16.11 37.71 -25.41
C CYS A 11 -16.99 36.86 -24.46
N SER A 12 -18.12 36.32 -24.92
CA SER A 12 -18.87 35.28 -24.20
C SER A 12 -18.17 33.91 -24.32
N ILE A 13 -16.87 33.88 -24.02
CA ILE A 13 -16.13 32.65 -23.80
C ILE A 13 -16.72 32.05 -22.54
N GLY A 14 -17.28 30.84 -22.65
CA GLY A 14 -17.97 30.17 -21.57
C GLY A 14 -17.13 30.18 -20.30
N VAL A 15 -17.61 30.92 -19.29
CA VAL A 15 -17.12 30.81 -17.92
C VAL A 15 -17.46 29.40 -17.47
N LYS A 16 -16.54 28.45 -17.66
CA LYS A 16 -16.58 27.23 -16.86
C LYS A 16 -16.47 27.71 -15.42
N ALA A 17 -17.51 27.50 -14.62
CA ALA A 17 -17.44 27.74 -13.18
C ALA A 17 -16.20 26.99 -12.67
N GLN A 18 -15.15 27.75 -12.33
CA GLN A 18 -13.90 27.17 -11.89
C GLN A 18 -14.15 26.68 -10.46
N THR A 19 -14.31 25.36 -10.31
CA THR A 19 -14.36 24.76 -8.98
C THR A 19 -13.05 25.06 -8.25
N ASP A 20 -13.18 25.38 -6.97
CA ASP A 20 -12.09 25.51 -6.01
C ASP A 20 -11.41 24.16 -5.70
N LEU A 21 -11.96 23.04 -6.19
CA LEU A 21 -11.36 21.72 -6.12
C LEU A 21 -10.23 21.55 -7.15
N LYS A 22 -9.01 21.41 -6.66
CA LYS A 22 -7.84 21.04 -7.47
C LYS A 22 -7.53 19.57 -7.28
N PHE A 23 -7.81 18.77 -8.30
CA PHE A 23 -7.50 17.34 -8.31
C PHE A 23 -6.03 17.15 -8.69
N ASP A 24 -5.14 17.38 -7.71
CA ASP A 24 -3.69 17.33 -7.88
C ASP A 24 -2.95 16.57 -6.75
N LYS A 25 -3.68 15.96 -5.80
CA LYS A 25 -3.10 15.22 -4.68
C LYS A 25 -3.30 13.72 -4.84
N LEU A 26 -2.32 12.94 -4.40
CA LEU A 26 -2.51 11.51 -4.19
C LEU A 26 -3.15 11.26 -2.83
N LEU A 27 -3.92 10.19 -2.70
CA LEU A 27 -4.55 9.79 -1.43
C LEU A 27 -3.54 9.65 -0.28
N ILE A 28 -2.33 9.13 -0.55
CA ILE A 28 -1.28 8.97 0.47
C ILE A 28 -0.75 10.29 1.02
N ASP A 29 -0.86 11.37 0.27
CA ASP A 29 -0.42 12.71 0.69
C ASP A 29 -1.51 13.48 1.46
N CYS A 30 -2.65 12.83 1.72
CA CYS A 30 -3.85 13.46 2.25
C CYS A 30 -4.21 13.03 3.68
N GLU A 31 -3.30 12.47 4.47
CA GLU A 31 -3.60 12.22 5.88
C GLU A 31 -4.11 13.48 6.58
N ASP A 32 -5.14 13.27 7.41
CA ASP A 32 -5.81 14.24 8.24
C ASP A 32 -6.49 15.34 7.43
N LYS A 33 -6.97 14.97 6.24
CA LYS A 33 -7.66 15.87 5.32
C LYS A 33 -8.99 15.32 4.86
N TRP A 34 -9.93 16.26 4.69
CA TRP A 34 -11.13 16.04 3.90
C TRP A 34 -10.78 16.09 2.43
N VAL A 35 -11.16 15.06 1.68
CA VAL A 35 -10.89 14.97 0.25
C VAL A 35 -12.16 14.73 -0.54
N ALA A 36 -12.18 15.24 -1.75
CA ALA A 36 -13.18 14.95 -2.77
C ALA A 36 -12.57 14.00 -3.82
N VAL A 37 -13.35 13.00 -4.21
CA VAL A 37 -13.06 12.06 -5.30
C VAL A 37 -14.16 12.22 -6.34
N LYS A 38 -13.79 12.42 -7.62
CA LYS A 38 -14.79 12.51 -8.71
C LYS A 38 -15.53 11.19 -8.86
N ALA A 39 -16.85 11.25 -8.97
CA ALA A 39 -17.64 10.14 -9.49
C ALA A 39 -17.51 10.07 -11.02
N GLU A 40 -17.86 8.93 -11.61
CA GLU A 40 -17.81 8.72 -13.06
C GLU A 40 -18.71 9.70 -13.83
N ASP A 41 -19.85 10.08 -13.23
CA ASP A 41 -20.82 10.99 -13.84
C ASP A 41 -20.35 12.46 -13.92
N SER A 42 -19.18 12.79 -13.36
CA SER A 42 -18.57 14.13 -13.32
C SER A 42 -19.40 15.24 -12.65
N ILE A 43 -20.60 14.93 -12.17
CA ILE A 43 -21.52 15.87 -11.49
C ILE A 43 -21.39 15.71 -9.98
N HIS A 44 -21.21 14.47 -9.53
CA HIS A 44 -21.09 14.14 -8.12
C HIS A 44 -19.64 13.91 -7.71
N TYR A 45 -19.39 14.18 -6.43
CA TYR A 45 -18.13 13.93 -5.76
C TYR A 45 -18.40 13.06 -4.55
N TYR A 46 -17.65 11.98 -4.37
CA TYR A 46 -17.53 11.33 -3.07
C TYR A 46 -16.67 12.19 -2.17
N PHE A 47 -17.02 12.29 -0.89
CA PHE A 47 -16.18 12.97 0.08
C PHE A 47 -16.06 12.19 1.38
N GLY A 48 -14.91 12.39 2.03
CA GLY A 48 -14.58 11.71 3.26
C GLY A 48 -13.26 12.18 3.81
N PHE A 49 -12.85 11.56 4.91
CA PHE A 49 -11.65 11.91 5.63
C PHE A 49 -10.59 10.82 5.47
N ILE A 50 -9.37 11.20 5.11
CA ILE A 50 -8.24 10.28 5.00
C ILE A 50 -7.46 10.29 6.31
N TYR A 51 -7.17 9.12 6.85
CA TYR A 51 -6.38 8.98 8.07
C TYR A 51 -5.58 7.68 8.06
N LEU A 52 -4.43 7.66 8.76
CA LEU A 52 -3.70 6.42 9.03
C LEU A 52 -4.27 5.76 10.29
N ASP A 53 -4.98 4.64 10.10
CA ASP A 53 -5.42 3.76 11.17
C ASP A 53 -4.22 2.92 11.63
N ASN A 54 -3.84 3.03 12.90
CA ASN A 54 -2.69 2.29 13.39
C ASN A 54 -2.83 0.77 13.23
N SER A 55 -4.04 0.20 13.27
CA SER A 55 -4.23 -1.25 13.18
C SER A 55 -4.35 -1.77 11.74
N ALA A 56 -4.63 -0.89 10.78
CA ALA A 56 -5.05 -1.34 9.45
C ALA A 56 -4.59 -0.46 8.28
N GLY A 57 -3.79 0.57 8.56
CA GLY A 57 -3.14 1.41 7.55
C GLY A 57 -4.01 2.55 7.02
N LEU A 58 -3.57 3.14 5.91
CA LEU A 58 -4.19 4.32 5.32
C LEU A 58 -5.64 4.02 4.92
N THR A 59 -6.55 4.88 5.34
CA THR A 59 -7.98 4.61 5.28
C THR A 59 -8.74 5.85 4.85
N PHE A 60 -9.71 5.64 3.97
CA PHE A 60 -10.70 6.63 3.59
C PHE A 60 -12.01 6.36 4.33
N ASN A 61 -12.36 7.24 5.26
CA ASN A 61 -13.68 7.25 5.89
C ASN A 61 -14.66 8.04 5.00
N LEU A 62 -15.37 7.33 4.13
CA LEU A 62 -16.38 7.89 3.25
C LEU A 62 -17.58 8.36 4.07
N GLU A 63 -17.91 9.65 3.95
CA GLU A 63 -19.01 10.31 4.68
C GLU A 63 -20.24 10.49 3.78
N GLY A 64 -20.04 10.66 2.47
CA GLY A 64 -21.16 10.81 1.55
C GLY A 64 -20.75 11.29 0.17
N THR A 65 -21.70 11.93 -0.50
CA THR A 65 -21.48 12.61 -1.78
C THR A 65 -21.88 14.08 -1.69
N PHE A 66 -21.37 14.91 -2.59
CA PHE A 66 -21.89 16.25 -2.81
C PHE A 66 -21.87 16.61 -4.29
N ARG A 67 -22.61 17.65 -4.65
CA ARG A 67 -22.53 18.32 -5.96
C ARG A 67 -22.34 19.82 -5.74
N ILE A 68 -21.84 20.51 -6.75
CA ILE A 68 -21.71 21.97 -6.73
C ILE A 68 -22.90 22.57 -7.48
N ASP A 69 -23.65 23.47 -6.84
CA ASP A 69 -24.78 24.16 -7.48
C ASP A 69 -24.33 25.35 -8.35
N SER A 70 -25.28 26.00 -9.03
CA SER A 70 -25.00 27.17 -9.87
C SER A 70 -24.46 28.38 -9.11
N LEU A 71 -24.64 28.42 -7.78
CA LEU A 71 -24.11 29.47 -6.89
C LEU A 71 -22.76 29.05 -6.28
N SER A 72 -22.13 27.99 -6.79
CA SER A 72 -20.87 27.45 -6.28
C SER A 72 -20.93 27.00 -4.82
N ARG A 73 -22.09 26.49 -4.37
CA ARG A 73 -22.27 25.89 -3.04
C ARG A 73 -22.26 24.37 -3.12
N TYR A 74 -21.72 23.73 -2.10
CA TYR A 74 -21.67 22.29 -1.95
C TYR A 74 -22.97 21.81 -1.35
N ILE A 75 -23.68 20.98 -2.11
CA ILE A 75 -24.94 20.35 -1.69
C ILE A 75 -24.64 18.91 -1.33
N ALA A 76 -24.44 18.65 -0.03
CA ALA A 76 -24.06 17.34 0.48
C ALA A 76 -25.26 16.40 0.68
N ARG A 77 -25.03 15.12 0.41
CA ARG A 77 -25.89 13.99 0.75
C ARG A 77 -25.05 13.01 1.57
N LYS A 78 -25.37 12.88 2.86
CA LYS A 78 -24.72 11.88 3.71
C LYS A 78 -25.19 10.49 3.34
N ASN A 79 -24.25 9.55 3.30
CA ASN A 79 -24.53 8.13 3.13
C ASN A 79 -24.20 7.41 4.44
N LYS A 80 -24.44 6.10 4.49
CA LYS A 80 -23.94 5.29 5.59
C LYS A 80 -22.41 5.34 5.59
N ASN A 81 -21.82 5.73 6.72
CA ASN A 81 -20.37 5.83 6.84
C ASN A 81 -19.70 4.48 6.52
N MET A 82 -18.72 4.53 5.63
CA MET A 82 -17.98 3.35 5.16
C MET A 82 -16.48 3.62 5.25
N LYS A 83 -15.74 2.67 5.85
CA LYS A 83 -14.29 2.74 5.95
C LYS A 83 -13.68 1.88 4.85
N LEU A 84 -12.94 2.52 3.96
CA LEU A 84 -12.25 1.87 2.84
C LEU A 84 -10.75 1.86 3.12
N ARG A 85 -10.16 0.67 3.26
CA ARG A 85 -8.70 0.52 3.37
C ARG A 85 -8.06 0.81 2.02
N LEU A 86 -7.09 1.71 2.00
CA LEU A 86 -6.47 2.15 0.76
C LEU A 86 -5.26 1.29 0.43
N ALA A 87 -5.39 0.52 -0.65
CA ALA A 87 -4.28 -0.13 -1.32
C ALA A 87 -3.52 0.89 -2.20
N PRO A 88 -2.23 0.64 -2.51
CA PRO A 88 -1.45 1.48 -3.41
C PRO A 88 -2.18 1.76 -4.72
N ASN A 89 -2.31 3.04 -5.07
CA ASN A 89 -2.92 3.47 -6.31
C ASN A 89 -2.43 4.88 -6.68
N LYS A 90 -2.82 5.36 -7.86
CA LYS A 90 -2.49 6.70 -8.36
C LYS A 90 -3.73 7.59 -8.51
N VAL A 91 -4.80 7.28 -7.77
CA VAL A 91 -6.03 8.08 -7.81
C VAL A 91 -5.71 9.48 -7.30
N VAL A 92 -6.06 10.47 -8.12
CA VAL A 92 -5.87 11.87 -7.82
C VAL A 92 -7.15 12.43 -7.21
N VAL A 93 -7.00 13.12 -6.09
CA VAL A 93 -8.09 13.69 -5.29
C VAL A 93 -7.87 15.19 -5.11
N ALA A 94 -8.94 15.88 -4.73
CA ALA A 94 -8.88 17.27 -4.32
C ALA A 94 -9.00 17.38 -2.80
N GLU A 95 -8.13 18.17 -2.18
CA GLU A 95 -8.34 18.61 -0.81
C GLU A 95 -9.54 19.56 -0.76
N ILE A 96 -10.47 19.32 0.15
CA ILE A 96 -11.64 20.17 0.31
C ILE A 96 -11.24 21.41 1.10
N PRO A 97 -11.48 22.64 0.57
CA PRO A 97 -11.12 23.86 1.29
C PRO A 97 -11.83 23.95 2.65
N ALA A 98 -11.09 24.38 3.68
CA ALA A 98 -11.63 24.51 5.04
C ALA A 98 -12.89 25.38 5.10
N SER A 99 -12.97 26.42 4.25
CA SER A 99 -14.13 27.32 4.12
C SER A 99 -15.41 26.62 3.64
N ARG A 100 -15.30 25.44 3.01
CA ARG A 100 -16.44 24.67 2.47
C ARG A 100 -16.95 23.58 3.41
N LEU A 101 -16.25 23.30 4.51
CA LEU A 101 -16.60 22.18 5.40
C LEU A 101 -17.96 22.37 6.09
N ALA A 102 -18.34 23.62 6.37
CA ALA A 102 -19.66 23.94 6.93
C ALA A 102 -20.80 23.54 5.98
N GLU A 103 -20.62 23.73 4.66
CA GLU A 103 -21.59 23.33 3.64
C GLU A 103 -21.77 21.79 3.59
N LEU A 104 -20.69 21.05 3.91
CA LEU A 104 -20.68 19.60 4.03
C LEU A 104 -21.16 19.09 5.40
N LYS A 105 -21.40 19.99 6.36
CA LYS A 105 -21.81 19.67 7.74
C LYS A 105 -20.80 18.72 8.42
N VAL A 106 -19.52 19.03 8.28
CA VAL A 106 -18.42 18.29 8.93
C VAL A 106 -17.49 19.25 9.67
N GLN A 107 -16.86 18.74 10.73
CA GLN A 107 -15.81 19.46 11.46
C GLN A 107 -14.48 19.37 10.70
N ALA A 108 -13.61 20.36 10.89
CA ALA A 108 -12.25 20.34 10.32
C ALA A 108 -11.47 19.08 10.73
N LYS A 109 -11.54 18.72 12.02
CA LYS A 109 -10.99 17.48 12.57
C LYS A 109 -12.14 16.66 13.15
N PRO A 110 -12.41 15.45 12.66
CA PRO A 110 -13.48 14.62 13.20
C PRO A 110 -13.19 14.14 14.63
N ASP A 111 -14.19 14.21 15.52
CA ASP A 111 -14.07 13.76 16.91
C ASP A 111 -13.66 12.28 17.05
N TRP A 112 -14.08 11.43 16.11
CA TRP A 112 -13.77 10.00 16.12
C TRP A 112 -12.31 9.66 15.77
N LEU A 113 -11.54 10.62 15.22
CA LEU A 113 -10.17 10.39 14.74
C LEU A 113 -9.22 9.97 15.88
N SER A 114 -9.43 10.51 17.08
CA SER A 114 -8.61 10.21 18.27
C SER A 114 -8.58 8.73 18.64
N ARG A 115 -9.60 7.95 18.26
CA ARG A 115 -9.68 6.51 18.55
C ARG A 115 -8.73 5.67 17.68
N PHE A 116 -8.25 6.21 16.57
CA PHE A 116 -7.41 5.51 15.61
C PHE A 116 -5.97 6.04 15.58
N ARG A 117 -5.69 7.04 16.42
CA ARG A 117 -4.48 7.85 16.34
C ARG A 117 -3.75 7.83 17.68
N THR A 118 -2.44 7.63 17.62
CA THR A 118 -1.51 7.75 18.75
C THR A 118 -0.79 9.11 18.68
N ASP A 119 0.23 9.31 19.52
CA ASP A 119 1.15 10.44 19.36
C ASP A 119 1.80 10.41 17.96
N ASP A 120 1.65 11.52 17.21
CA ASP A 120 2.09 11.65 15.83
C ASP A 120 3.62 11.55 15.67
N GLN A 121 4.38 11.71 16.76
CA GLN A 121 5.83 11.84 16.76
C GLN A 121 6.57 10.67 17.40
N ASN A 122 5.85 9.61 17.79
CA ASN A 122 6.48 8.42 18.35
C ASN A 122 7.07 7.51 17.24
N ALA A 123 7.96 6.60 17.65
CA ALA A 123 8.65 5.70 16.71
C ALA A 123 7.68 4.86 15.87
N ASP A 124 6.63 4.32 16.51
CA ASP A 124 5.59 3.50 15.86
C ASP A 124 4.90 4.24 14.72
N ARG A 125 4.47 5.48 14.96
CA ARG A 125 3.79 6.30 13.97
C ARG A 125 4.68 6.58 12.76
N LEU A 126 5.92 6.99 13.04
CA LEU A 126 6.91 7.29 12.00
C LEU A 126 7.24 6.02 11.19
N PHE A 127 7.38 4.88 11.86
CA PHE A 127 7.59 3.58 11.20
C PHE A 127 6.42 3.23 10.28
N ARG A 128 5.17 3.33 10.75
CA ARG A 128 3.97 3.04 9.93
C ARG A 128 3.88 3.94 8.71
N TRP A 129 4.25 5.21 8.85
CA TRP A 129 4.34 6.12 7.71
C TRP A 129 5.41 5.70 6.71
N GLY A 130 6.60 5.38 7.20
CA GLY A 130 7.69 4.85 6.39
C GLY A 130 7.26 3.62 5.58
N SER A 131 6.69 2.62 6.26
CA SER A 131 6.18 1.39 5.64
C SER A 131 5.05 1.66 4.64
N THR A 132 4.13 2.59 4.97
CA THR A 132 3.05 2.98 4.06
C THR A 132 3.60 3.60 2.77
N TYR A 133 4.54 4.55 2.86
CA TYR A 133 5.16 5.14 1.66
C TYR A 133 5.97 4.13 0.86
N ASN A 134 6.67 3.19 1.51
CA ASN A 134 7.34 2.07 0.83
C ASN A 134 6.35 1.25 0.01
N ARG A 135 5.23 0.83 0.62
CA ARG A 135 4.19 0.05 -0.04
C ARG A 135 3.58 0.78 -1.25
N TRP A 136 3.55 2.11 -1.21
CA TRP A 136 3.05 2.94 -2.31
C TRP A 136 4.13 3.34 -3.34
N GLY A 137 5.37 2.88 -3.17
CA GLY A 137 6.46 3.12 -4.10
C GLY A 137 7.14 4.49 -3.96
N ASP A 138 6.84 5.28 -2.93
CA ASP A 138 7.54 6.54 -2.65
C ASP A 138 8.67 6.31 -1.64
N ALA A 139 9.72 5.64 -2.10
CA ALA A 139 10.87 5.27 -1.29
C ALA A 139 11.60 6.49 -0.69
N LYS A 140 11.49 7.67 -1.32
CA LYS A 140 12.10 8.90 -0.82
C LYS A 140 11.38 9.40 0.43
N LYS A 141 10.06 9.49 0.40
CA LYS A 141 9.28 9.83 1.60
C LYS A 141 9.37 8.74 2.66
N ALA A 142 9.39 7.47 2.26
CA ALA A 142 9.59 6.36 3.19
C ALA A 142 10.86 6.55 4.02
N LEU A 143 12.02 6.76 3.38
CA LEU A 143 13.28 7.01 4.09
C LEU A 143 13.22 8.21 5.03
N LYS A 144 12.48 9.27 4.67
CA LYS A 144 12.32 10.44 5.55
C LYS A 144 11.68 10.03 6.88
N PHE A 145 10.63 9.22 6.86
CA PHE A 145 9.94 8.77 8.06
C PHE A 145 10.71 7.69 8.81
N LEU A 146 11.30 6.72 8.12
CA LEU A 146 12.09 5.64 8.73
C LEU A 146 13.33 6.18 9.46
N LYS A 147 14.00 7.21 8.91
CA LYS A 147 15.12 7.88 9.60
C LYS A 147 14.67 8.57 10.89
N GLN A 148 13.50 9.19 10.89
CA GLN A 148 12.92 9.78 12.09
C GLN A 148 12.55 8.70 13.11
N ALA A 149 11.91 7.59 12.68
CA ALA A 149 11.62 6.45 13.54
C ALA A 149 12.89 5.93 14.20
N ARG A 150 13.95 5.71 13.42
CA ARG A 150 15.27 5.26 13.92
C ARG A 150 15.88 6.19 14.95
N SER A 151 15.68 7.50 14.80
CA SER A 151 16.19 8.50 15.75
C SER A 151 15.47 8.45 17.10
N LYS A 152 14.24 7.91 17.14
CA LYS A 152 13.45 7.73 18.36
C LYS A 152 13.70 6.37 19.00
N ASP A 153 13.76 5.33 18.18
CA ASP A 153 14.06 3.97 18.60
C ASP A 153 14.86 3.28 17.48
N ARG A 154 16.15 3.05 17.75
CA ARG A 154 17.06 2.44 16.79
C ARG A 154 16.71 0.97 16.51
N ASN A 155 16.13 0.29 17.50
CA ASN A 155 15.86 -1.15 17.47
C ASN A 155 14.37 -1.44 17.30
N TYR A 156 13.61 -0.46 16.79
CA TYR A 156 12.18 -0.65 16.56
C TYR A 156 11.96 -1.86 15.62
N PRO A 157 11.13 -2.85 16.02
CA PRO A 157 11.01 -4.10 15.28
C PRO A 157 10.62 -3.91 13.80
N GLY A 158 11.35 -4.58 12.89
CA GLY A 158 11.10 -4.52 11.45
C GLY A 158 11.60 -3.25 10.75
N LEU A 159 12.25 -2.33 11.46
CA LEU A 159 12.77 -1.08 10.89
C LEU A 159 13.81 -1.32 9.78
N ASP A 160 14.73 -2.26 9.98
CA ASP A 160 15.76 -2.57 8.99
C ASP A 160 15.17 -3.19 7.71
N ARG A 161 14.10 -3.99 7.82
CA ARG A 161 13.35 -4.48 6.65
C ARG A 161 12.79 -3.33 5.83
N GLU A 162 12.21 -2.32 6.47
CA GLU A 162 11.68 -1.15 5.76
C GLU A 162 12.79 -0.29 5.15
N PHE A 163 13.96 -0.19 5.79
CA PHE A 163 15.13 0.44 5.17
C PHE A 163 15.60 -0.33 3.93
N PHE A 164 15.67 -1.67 3.99
CA PHE A 164 15.98 -2.50 2.84
C PHE A 164 15.06 -2.19 1.66
N TRP A 165 13.73 -2.20 1.89
CA TRP A 165 12.75 -1.90 0.84
C TRP A 165 12.90 -0.50 0.27
N ALA A 166 13.13 0.49 1.13
CA ALA A 166 13.28 1.88 0.72
C ALA A 166 14.57 2.10 -0.11
N TYR A 167 15.71 1.57 0.33
CA TYR A 167 16.96 1.69 -0.43
C TYR A 167 16.93 0.89 -1.73
N ASN A 168 16.29 -0.29 -1.74
CA ASN A 168 16.07 -1.06 -2.95
C ASN A 168 15.20 -0.28 -3.95
N GLY A 169 14.11 0.35 -3.50
CA GLY A 169 13.28 1.22 -4.33
C GLY A 169 14.00 2.43 -4.92
N GLN A 170 15.09 2.89 -4.29
CA GLN A 170 15.98 3.94 -4.80
C GLN A 170 17.18 3.42 -5.59
N LYS A 171 17.27 2.11 -5.83
CA LYS A 171 18.41 1.45 -6.50
C LYS A 171 19.76 1.68 -5.79
N GLN A 172 19.73 1.88 -4.47
CA GLN A 172 20.94 2.02 -3.65
C GLN A 172 21.37 0.64 -3.13
N GLU A 173 21.94 -0.17 -4.01
CA GLU A 173 22.18 -1.60 -3.78
C GLU A 173 23.05 -1.89 -2.54
N VAL A 174 24.14 -1.16 -2.35
CA VAL A 174 25.03 -1.35 -1.19
C VAL A 174 24.28 -1.17 0.13
N LEU A 175 23.47 -0.11 0.24
CA LEU A 175 22.68 0.14 1.44
C LEU A 175 21.54 -0.85 1.58
N ALA A 176 20.87 -1.20 0.49
CA ALA A 176 19.84 -2.23 0.52
C ALA A 176 20.39 -3.55 1.08
N ASN A 177 21.53 -4.01 0.56
CA ASN A 177 22.16 -5.26 1.01
C ASN A 177 22.64 -5.19 2.47
N LEU A 178 23.14 -4.04 2.93
CA LEU A 178 23.45 -3.83 4.34
C LEU A 178 22.21 -4.05 5.22
N TYR A 179 21.11 -3.35 4.93
CA TYR A 179 19.89 -3.46 5.74
C TYR A 179 19.17 -4.79 5.58
N LEU A 180 19.36 -5.49 4.46
CA LEU A 180 18.91 -6.88 4.31
C LEU A 180 19.64 -7.77 5.31
N GLY A 181 20.97 -7.64 5.44
CA GLY A 181 21.76 -8.37 6.42
C GLY A 181 21.29 -8.11 7.85
N GLU A 182 21.09 -6.84 8.21
CA GLU A 182 20.57 -6.44 9.53
C GLU A 182 19.17 -7.04 9.80
N ALA A 183 18.26 -6.95 8.82
CA ALA A 183 16.90 -7.48 8.95
C ALA A 183 16.85 -9.00 9.14
N LEU A 184 17.78 -9.74 8.50
CA LEU A 184 17.91 -11.18 8.69
C LEU A 184 18.57 -11.50 10.05
N ALA A 185 19.48 -10.66 10.52
CA ALA A 185 20.14 -10.81 11.81
C ALA A 185 19.24 -10.49 13.03
N ASP A 186 18.05 -9.92 12.84
CA ASP A 186 17.23 -9.23 13.87
C ASP A 186 17.06 -9.91 15.25
N VAL A 187 16.73 -11.17 15.47
CA VAL A 187 16.49 -11.86 16.78
C VAL A 187 15.35 -11.34 17.66
N SER A 188 14.75 -10.17 17.42
CA SER A 188 13.54 -9.75 18.14
C SER A 188 12.34 -10.61 17.77
N GLU A 189 11.29 -10.61 18.61
CA GLU A 189 10.01 -11.26 18.28
C GLU A 189 9.42 -10.75 16.94
N GLY A 190 9.76 -9.51 16.55
CA GLY A 190 9.41 -8.96 15.25
C GLY A 190 9.94 -9.76 14.06
N ARG A 191 11.04 -10.52 14.23
CA ARG A 191 11.60 -11.36 13.16
C ARG A 191 10.62 -12.44 12.70
N GLN A 192 9.74 -12.90 13.58
CA GLN A 192 8.72 -13.90 13.25
C GLN A 192 7.69 -13.38 12.24
N THR A 193 7.62 -12.05 12.07
CA THR A 193 6.74 -11.36 11.11
C THR A 193 7.42 -11.06 9.77
N ASN A 194 8.69 -11.44 9.58
CA ASN A 194 9.41 -11.26 8.31
C ASN A 194 9.01 -12.25 7.19
N CYS A 195 7.91 -12.99 7.36
CA CYS A 195 7.37 -13.89 6.36
C CYS A 195 7.30 -13.27 4.95
N GLU A 196 6.84 -12.03 4.82
CA GLU A 196 6.77 -11.32 3.52
C GLU A 196 8.15 -10.99 2.93
N LEU A 197 9.15 -10.71 3.78
CA LEU A 197 10.53 -10.55 3.32
C LEU A 197 11.05 -11.87 2.76
N TYR A 198 10.90 -12.98 3.49
CA TYR A 198 11.36 -14.30 3.05
C TYR A 198 10.66 -14.74 1.75
N LYS A 199 9.33 -14.58 1.66
CA LYS A 199 8.57 -14.84 0.42
C LYS A 199 9.15 -14.09 -0.75
N SER A 200 9.41 -12.79 -0.57
CA SER A 200 9.94 -11.94 -1.63
C SER A 200 11.35 -12.35 -2.06
N LEU A 201 12.21 -12.74 -1.11
CA LEU A 201 13.56 -13.22 -1.40
C LEU A 201 13.54 -14.55 -2.17
N VAL A 202 12.78 -15.54 -1.68
CA VAL A 202 12.61 -16.84 -2.36
C VAL A 202 12.02 -16.64 -3.76
N PHE A 203 11.01 -15.79 -3.91
CA PHE A 203 10.43 -15.47 -5.22
C PHE A 203 11.46 -14.83 -6.16
N LYS A 204 12.30 -13.90 -5.67
CA LYS A 204 13.36 -13.28 -6.47
C LYS A 204 14.41 -14.30 -6.91
N GLN A 205 14.90 -15.13 -5.98
CA GLN A 205 15.92 -16.15 -6.24
C GLN A 205 15.41 -17.21 -7.23
N THR A 206 14.18 -17.68 -7.06
CA THR A 206 13.56 -18.64 -7.99
C THR A 206 13.42 -18.07 -9.40
N ASN A 207 12.98 -16.82 -9.56
CA ASN A 207 12.92 -16.15 -10.87
C ASN A 207 14.28 -15.83 -11.48
N SER A 208 15.33 -15.74 -10.66
CA SER A 208 16.72 -15.56 -11.10
C SER A 208 17.45 -16.89 -11.34
N ASN A 209 16.73 -18.03 -11.24
CA ASN A 209 17.27 -19.39 -11.33
C ASN A 209 18.35 -19.72 -10.29
N GLU A 210 18.39 -18.99 -9.18
CA GLU A 210 19.29 -19.23 -8.04
C GLU A 210 18.68 -20.26 -7.07
N LEU A 211 18.26 -21.42 -7.61
CA LEU A 211 17.39 -22.35 -6.89
C LEU A 211 17.99 -22.85 -5.59
N LYS A 212 19.29 -23.14 -5.54
CA LYS A 212 19.96 -23.55 -4.29
C LYS A 212 19.81 -22.50 -3.18
N GLN A 213 19.98 -21.23 -3.51
CA GLN A 213 19.84 -20.14 -2.53
C GLN A 213 18.37 -19.99 -2.09
N ALA A 214 17.43 -20.21 -3.01
CA ALA A 214 16.00 -20.23 -2.68
C ALA A 214 15.65 -21.39 -1.72
N GLU A 215 16.19 -22.59 -1.94
CA GLU A 215 16.02 -23.73 -1.03
C GLU A 215 16.58 -23.41 0.36
N GLU A 216 17.80 -22.89 0.44
CA GLU A 216 18.45 -22.50 1.69
C GLU A 216 17.66 -21.41 2.44
N MET A 217 17.18 -20.40 1.72
CA MET A 217 16.36 -19.33 2.28
C MET A 217 15.00 -19.86 2.78
N TYR A 218 14.36 -20.79 2.06
CA TYR A 218 13.14 -21.44 2.54
C TYR A 218 13.38 -22.18 3.85
N TYR A 219 14.43 -23.01 3.94
CA TYR A 219 14.73 -23.76 5.15
C TYR A 219 15.13 -22.87 6.33
N TYR A 220 15.73 -21.71 6.06
CA TYR A 220 15.91 -20.67 7.05
C TYR A 220 14.56 -20.09 7.49
N ALA A 221 13.72 -19.68 6.53
CA ALA A 221 12.46 -19.01 6.77
C ALA A 221 11.44 -19.85 7.55
N ILE A 222 11.33 -21.16 7.30
CA ILE A 222 10.32 -22.00 7.99
C ILE A 222 10.55 -22.14 9.50
N LYS A 223 11.78 -21.86 9.98
CA LYS A 223 12.14 -21.85 11.40
C LYS A 223 11.67 -20.57 12.10
N GLU A 224 11.57 -19.47 11.36
CA GLU A 224 11.31 -18.14 11.90
C GLU A 224 9.88 -17.65 11.60
N CYS A 225 9.38 -17.90 10.38
CA CYS A 225 8.06 -17.45 9.94
C CYS A 225 6.95 -18.27 10.59
N ILE A 226 5.91 -17.62 11.09
CA ILE A 226 4.73 -18.28 11.68
C ILE A 226 3.58 -18.48 10.68
N ASP A 227 3.56 -17.75 9.58
CA ASP A 227 2.50 -17.83 8.57
C ASP A 227 2.68 -19.07 7.68
N GLU A 228 1.80 -20.06 7.84
CA GLU A 228 1.82 -21.29 7.03
C GLU A 228 1.51 -21.04 5.55
N THR A 229 0.69 -20.03 5.24
CA THR A 229 0.40 -19.64 3.85
C THR A 229 1.66 -19.12 3.18
N ALA A 230 2.45 -18.31 3.90
CA ALA A 230 3.75 -17.84 3.44
C ALA A 230 4.72 -19.00 3.14
N LYS A 231 4.76 -20.01 4.02
CA LYS A 231 5.61 -21.20 3.83
C LYS A 231 5.20 -21.98 2.59
N ALA A 232 3.91 -22.22 2.41
CA ALA A 232 3.38 -22.92 1.24
C ALA A 232 3.69 -22.18 -0.07
N ASP A 233 3.51 -20.85 -0.10
CA ASP A 233 3.81 -20.01 -1.26
C ASP A 233 5.30 -20.07 -1.64
N MET A 234 6.20 -19.95 -0.66
CA MET A 234 7.65 -20.12 -0.90
C MET A 234 7.99 -21.49 -1.50
N ALA A 235 7.46 -22.57 -0.91
CA ALA A 235 7.67 -23.92 -1.41
C ALA A 235 7.10 -24.10 -2.83
N PHE A 236 5.94 -23.52 -3.10
CA PHE A 236 5.28 -23.59 -4.41
C PHE A 236 6.09 -22.89 -5.49
N ASN A 237 6.64 -21.71 -5.21
CA ASN A 237 7.49 -20.99 -6.14
C ASN A 237 8.74 -21.78 -6.52
N ILE A 238 9.35 -22.49 -5.56
CA ILE A 238 10.50 -23.37 -5.81
C ILE A 238 10.08 -24.59 -6.64
N ALA A 239 8.98 -25.27 -6.25
CA ALA A 239 8.43 -26.41 -6.99
C ALA A 239 8.13 -26.05 -8.45
N PHE A 240 7.51 -24.90 -8.69
CA PHE A 240 7.13 -24.43 -10.01
C PHE A 240 8.34 -24.23 -10.93
N GLN A 241 9.47 -23.72 -10.41
CA GLN A 241 10.68 -23.61 -11.24
C GLN A 241 11.28 -24.98 -11.57
N TYR A 242 11.28 -25.93 -10.63
CA TYR A 242 11.73 -27.29 -10.93
C TYR A 242 10.84 -27.98 -11.96
N TYR A 243 9.53 -27.72 -11.95
CA TYR A 243 8.62 -28.13 -13.02
C TYR A 243 9.04 -27.54 -14.37
N LYS A 244 9.31 -26.22 -14.44
CA LYS A 244 9.77 -25.56 -15.68
C LYS A 244 11.10 -26.11 -16.20
N LEU A 245 11.99 -26.55 -15.31
CA LEU A 245 13.25 -27.21 -15.65
C LEU A 245 13.09 -28.70 -15.96
N MET A 246 11.87 -29.24 -15.91
CA MET A 246 11.57 -30.67 -16.08
C MET A 246 12.32 -31.58 -15.10
N ASN A 247 12.74 -31.04 -13.94
CA ASN A 247 13.44 -31.81 -12.92
C ASN A 247 12.44 -32.57 -12.04
N LYS A 248 12.09 -33.79 -12.46
CA LYS A 248 11.08 -34.63 -11.80
C LYS A 248 11.40 -34.94 -10.34
N GLU A 249 12.67 -35.25 -10.03
CA GLU A 249 13.11 -35.60 -8.69
C GLU A 249 12.93 -34.43 -7.72
N LYS A 250 13.44 -33.26 -8.09
CA LYS A 250 13.29 -32.04 -7.27
C LYS A 250 11.86 -31.56 -7.20
N LEU A 251 11.09 -31.64 -8.29
CA LEU A 251 9.66 -31.33 -8.25
C LEU A 251 8.94 -32.21 -7.23
N LYS A 252 9.24 -33.52 -7.19
CA LYS A 252 8.60 -34.42 -6.22
C LYS A 252 9.00 -34.11 -4.78
N GLN A 253 10.26 -33.75 -4.54
CA GLN A 253 10.72 -33.29 -3.23
C GLN A 253 9.92 -32.06 -2.77
N TRP A 254 9.78 -31.06 -3.63
CA TRP A 254 9.12 -29.80 -3.29
C TRP A 254 7.59 -29.88 -3.27
N GLU A 255 6.98 -30.83 -3.99
CA GLU A 255 5.56 -31.17 -3.82
C GLU A 255 5.25 -31.53 -2.36
N ASN A 256 6.10 -32.33 -1.72
CA ASN A 256 5.92 -32.71 -0.31
C ASN A 256 5.98 -31.48 0.60
N GLU A 257 6.93 -30.57 0.38
CA GLU A 257 7.04 -29.31 1.14
C GLU A 257 5.82 -28.39 0.94
N VAL A 258 5.26 -28.30 -0.27
CA VAL A 258 4.02 -27.54 -0.52
C VAL A 258 2.86 -28.16 0.25
N THR A 259 2.70 -29.48 0.19
CA THR A 259 1.57 -30.19 0.81
C THR A 259 1.67 -30.33 2.33
N ARG A 260 2.84 -30.03 2.91
CA ARG A 260 3.08 -30.07 4.35
C ARG A 260 2.25 -29.03 5.12
N TRP A 261 1.96 -27.90 4.49
CA TRP A 261 1.30 -26.75 5.13
C TRP A 261 -0.20 -26.73 4.82
N ILE A 262 -1.03 -26.34 5.80
CA ILE A 262 -2.49 -26.33 5.65
C ILE A 262 -2.92 -24.92 5.26
N VAL A 263 -3.23 -24.71 3.98
CA VAL A 263 -3.66 -23.40 3.47
C VAL A 263 -5.16 -23.40 3.14
N PRO A 264 -5.99 -22.61 3.85
CA PRO A 264 -7.39 -22.44 3.50
C PRO A 264 -7.53 -21.69 2.17
N ASN A 265 -8.44 -22.14 1.30
CA ASN A 265 -8.87 -21.44 0.09
C ASN A 265 -7.83 -21.26 -1.05
N GLU A 266 -6.59 -21.74 -0.90
CA GLU A 266 -5.59 -21.75 -1.99
C GLU A 266 -5.10 -23.17 -2.27
N SER A 267 -5.39 -23.72 -3.46
CA SER A 267 -4.98 -25.09 -3.79
C SER A 267 -3.58 -25.19 -4.40
N TYR A 268 -2.55 -24.62 -3.74
CA TYR A 268 -1.16 -24.85 -4.15
C TYR A 268 -0.85 -26.35 -4.28
N SER A 269 -1.34 -27.14 -3.32
CA SER A 269 -1.26 -28.60 -3.31
C SER A 269 -1.84 -29.27 -4.55
N GLU A 270 -2.99 -28.81 -5.06
CA GLU A 270 -3.58 -29.38 -6.28
C GLU A 270 -2.79 -28.97 -7.53
N LYS A 271 -2.34 -27.71 -7.58
CA LYS A 271 -1.54 -27.18 -8.69
C LYS A 271 -0.24 -27.97 -8.82
N VAL A 272 0.50 -28.16 -7.72
CA VAL A 272 1.78 -28.89 -7.75
C VAL A 272 1.57 -30.38 -8.06
N LYS A 273 0.50 -31.02 -7.56
CA LYS A 273 0.18 -32.41 -7.94
C LYS A 273 -0.08 -32.55 -9.43
N LYS A 274 -0.81 -31.61 -10.05
CA LYS A 274 -1.02 -31.60 -11.51
C LYS A 274 0.30 -31.46 -12.27
N MET A 275 1.22 -30.61 -11.80
CA MET A 275 2.56 -30.47 -12.38
C MET A 275 3.34 -31.78 -12.31
N SER A 276 3.36 -32.44 -11.14
CA SER A 276 4.03 -33.73 -10.94
C SER A 276 3.47 -34.81 -11.87
N THR A 277 2.14 -34.91 -11.98
CA THR A 277 1.49 -35.86 -12.89
C THR A 277 1.82 -35.57 -14.35
N ALA A 278 1.90 -34.30 -14.76
CA ALA A 278 2.20 -33.92 -16.13
C ALA A 278 3.64 -34.25 -16.56
N LEU A 279 4.57 -34.40 -15.61
CA LEU A 279 5.94 -34.82 -15.90
C LEU A 279 6.15 -36.33 -15.76
N ASN A 280 5.23 -37.09 -15.19
CA ASN A 280 5.37 -38.54 -15.07
C ASN A 280 5.03 -39.22 -16.39
#